data_AF-A0A8J2YFE7-F1
#
_entry.id   AF-A0A8J2YFE7-F1
#
_cell.length_a   1.000
_cell.length_b   1.000
_cell.length_c   1.000
_cell.angle_alpha   90.00
_cell.angle_beta   90.00
_cell.angle_gamma   90.00
#
_symmetry.space_group_name_H-M   'P 1'
#
loop_
_entity.id
_entity.type
_entity.pdbx_description
1 polymer ?
#
loop_
_entity_poly.entity_id
_entity_poly.type
_entity_poly.pdbx_seq_one_letter_code
_entity_poly.pdbx_strand_id
1 'polypeptide(L)' 'MPYVNSYEEQAHVLFDHFKQAEVHLNEKSKALITHCLKEAYENGYADGREDEDEITEKPISG' A
#
# COMPACT_ATOMS: atom_id res chain seq x y z
N MET A 1 10.55 9.96 -9.21
CA MET A 1 9.72 9.14 -10.16
C MET A 1 8.30 9.14 -9.61
N PRO A 2 7.21 9.17 -10.40
CA PRO A 2 5.89 9.40 -9.83
C PRO A 2 5.51 8.24 -8.89
N TYR A 3 5.30 8.59 -7.63
CA TYR A 3 4.96 7.78 -6.45
C TYR A 3 3.61 7.05 -6.54
N VAL A 4 3.13 6.78 -7.75
CA VAL A 4 1.72 6.46 -8.02
C VAL A 4 1.43 4.95 -7.87
N ASN A 5 2.45 4.09 -7.78
CA ASN A 5 2.26 2.63 -7.92
C ASN A 5 2.57 1.79 -6.66
N SER A 6 2.91 2.40 -5.51
CA SER A 6 3.43 1.65 -4.36
C SER A 6 2.37 0.80 -3.64
N TYR A 7 1.12 1.28 -3.51
CA TYR A 7 0.07 0.55 -2.77
C TYR A 7 -0.46 -0.65 -3.57
N GLU A 8 -0.47 -0.58 -4.91
CA GLU A 8 -0.86 -1.68 -5.78
C GLU A 8 0.18 -2.81 -5.70
N GLU A 9 1.47 -2.48 -5.72
CA GLU A 9 2.56 -3.45 -5.52
C GLU A 9 2.46 -4.13 -4.15
N GLN A 10 2.18 -3.37 -3.08
CA GLN A 10 1.94 -3.93 -1.74
C GLN A 10 0.72 -4.86 -1.69
N ALA A 11 -0.36 -4.50 -2.38
CA ALA A 11 -1.54 -5.36 -2.48
C ALA A 11 -1.20 -6.69 -3.17
N HIS A 12 -0.39 -6.66 -4.24
CA HIS A 12 0.07 -7.86 -4.93
C HIS A 12 0.90 -8.77 -4.03
N VAL A 13 1.86 -8.21 -3.28
CA VAL A 13 2.69 -8.98 -2.33
C VAL A 13 1.81 -9.67 -1.28
N LEU A 14 0.80 -8.98 -0.75
CA LEU A 14 -0.13 -9.56 0.22
C LEU A 14 -0.95 -10.70 -0.41
N PHE A 15 -1.46 -10.53 -1.62
CA PHE A 15 -2.23 -11.58 -2.30
C PHE A 15 -1.38 -12.81 -2.59
N ASP A 16 -0.11 -12.63 -2.97
CA ASP A 16 0.82 -13.74 -3.15
C ASP A 16 1.10 -14.46 -1.84
N HIS A 17 1.26 -13.73 -0.73
CA HIS A 17 1.41 -14.33 0.60
C HIS A 17 0.18 -15.16 1.00
N PHE A 18 -1.04 -14.62 0.83
CA PHE A 18 -2.27 -15.37 1.12
C PHE A 18 -2.38 -16.63 0.26
N LYS A 19 -2.02 -16.54 -1.02
CA LYS A 19 -1.99 -17.68 -1.93
C LYS A 19 -1.00 -18.75 -1.48
N GLN A 20 0.20 -18.36 -1.04
CA GLN A 20 1.21 -19.28 -0.50
C GLN A 20 0.76 -19.95 0.80
N ALA A 21 -0.03 -19.25 1.61
CA ALA A 21 -0.65 -19.76 2.83
C ALA A 21 -1.94 -20.57 2.59
N GLU A 22 -2.27 -20.88 1.33
CA GLU A 22 -3.51 -21.57 0.91
C GLU A 22 -4.80 -20.84 1.32
N VAL A 23 -4.71 -19.54 1.63
CA VAL A 23 -5.85 -18.67 1.95
C VAL A 23 -6.43 -18.13 0.65
N HIS A 24 -7.67 -18.53 0.36
CA HIS A 24 -8.37 -18.12 -0.86
C HIS A 24 -9.19 -16.86 -0.60
N LEU A 25 -8.69 -15.73 -1.09
CA LEU A 25 -9.41 -14.46 -1.06
C LEU A 25 -10.39 -14.39 -2.24
N ASN A 26 -11.65 -14.05 -1.94
CA ASN A 26 -12.62 -13.70 -2.97
C ASN A 26 -12.37 -12.27 -3.48
N GLU A 27 -12.99 -11.93 -4.61
CA GLU A 27 -12.81 -10.63 -5.26
C GLU A 27 -13.20 -9.44 -4.36
N LYS A 28 -14.21 -9.61 -3.49
CA LYS A 28 -14.62 -8.57 -2.54
C LYS A 28 -13.55 -8.32 -1.48
N SER A 29 -12.91 -9.37 -0.97
CA SER A 29 -11.82 -9.26 0.00
C SER A 29 -10.58 -8.60 -0.61
N LYS A 30 -10.23 -8.95 -1.85
CA LYS A 30 -9.13 -8.30 -2.57
C LYS A 30 -9.41 -6.81 -2.78
N ALA A 31 -10.61 -6.48 -3.25
CA ALA A 31 -11.02 -5.09 -3.45
C ALA A 31 -10.98 -4.27 -2.14
N LEU A 32 -11.42 -4.85 -1.03
CA LEU A 32 -11.35 -4.20 0.29
C LEU A 32 -9.89 -3.96 0.73
N ILE A 33 -9.02 -4.96 0.58
CA ILE A 33 -7.60 -4.82 0.92
C ILE A 33 -6.95 -3.69 0.11
N THR A 34 -7.16 -3.68 -1.21
CA THR A 34 -6.64 -2.63 -2.09
C THR A 34 -7.16 -1.26 -1.69
N HIS A 35 -8.44 -1.14 -1.34
CA HIS A 35 -9.03 0.12 -0.89
C HIS A 35 -8.40 0.62 0.42
N CYS A 36 -8.24 -0.25 1.43
CA CYS A 36 -7.61 0.13 2.69
C CYS A 36 -6.14 0.56 2.51
N LEU A 37 -5.38 -0.14 1.65
CA LEU A 37 -3.99 0.24 1.36
C LEU A 37 -3.92 1.60 0.67
N LYS A 38 -4.83 1.86 -0.27
CA LYS A 38 -4.93 3.16 -0.93
C LYS A 38 -5.23 4.27 0.07
N GLU A 39 -6.23 4.10 0.93
CA GLU A 39 -6.57 5.11 1.95
C GLU A 39 -5.41 5.35 2.92
N ALA A 40 -4.76 4.30 3.40
CA ALA A 40 -3.60 4.42 4.27
C ALA A 40 -2.45 5.17 3.59
N TYR A 41 -2.21 4.89 2.30
CA TYR A 41 -1.19 5.57 1.51
C TYR A 41 -1.52 7.06 1.28
N GLU A 42 -2.76 7.37 0.92
CA GLU A 42 -3.22 8.74 0.70
C GLU A 42 -3.19 9.56 2.00
N ASN A 43 -3.62 8.97 3.12
CA ASN A 43 -3.57 9.62 4.44
C ASN A 43 -2.13 9.84 4.91
N GLY A 44 -1.27 8.83 4.81
CA GLY A 44 0.15 8.98 5.18
C GLY A 44 0.90 10.00 4.31
N TYR A 45 0.53 10.14 3.04
CA TYR A 45 1.06 11.18 2.16
C TYR A 45 0.52 12.58 2.52
N ALA A 46 -0.76 12.68 2.90
CA ALA A 46 -1.34 13.94 3.36
C ALA A 46 -0.66 14.43 4.65
N ASP A 47 -0.51 13.56 5.65
CA ASP A 47 0.18 13.86 6.90
C ASP A 47 1.64 14.29 6.63
N GLY A 48 2.36 13.55 5.78
CA GLY A 48 3.74 13.89 5.41
C GLY A 48 3.90 15.20 4.60
N ARG A 49 2.83 15.75 4.03
CA ARG A 49 2.85 17.08 3.39
C ARG A 49 2.54 18.22 4.36
N GLU A 50 1.78 17.96 5.42
CA GLU A 50 1.44 18.96 6.43
C GLU A 50 2.60 19.26 7.38
N ASP A 51 3.50 18.30 7.59
CA ASP A 51 4.64 18.44 8.51
C ASP A 51 5.86 19.20 7.94
N GLU A 52 5.83 19.65 6.67
CA GLU A 52 6.93 20.34 5.95
C GLU A 52 8.31 19.65 5.98
N ASP A 53 8.45 18.48 6.59
CA ASP A 53 9.62 17.63 6.40
C ASP A 53 9.54 17.06 4.98
N GLU A 54 10.50 17.44 4.13
CA GLU A 54 10.66 16.89 2.78
C GLU A 54 10.34 15.39 2.80
N ILE A 55 9.27 14.99 2.10
CA ILE A 55 8.99 13.58 1.78
C ILE A 55 10.16 13.12 0.90
N THR A 56 11.28 12.83 1.54
CA THR A 56 12.50 12.39 0.91
C THR A 56 12.22 11.00 0.40
N GLU A 57 12.37 10.87 -0.91
CA GLU A 57 11.91 9.77 -1.74
C GLU A 57 12.56 8.39 -1.42
N LYS A 58 12.58 7.89 -0.19
CA LYS A 58 13.06 6.53 0.11
C LYS A 58 12.21 5.82 1.17
N PRO A 59 11.71 4.60 0.90
CA PRO A 59 11.18 3.76 1.96
C PRO A 59 12.29 3.45 2.96
N ILE A 60 11.95 3.45 4.25
CA ILE A 60 12.81 2.96 5.30
C ILE A 60 13.01 1.46 5.04
N SER A 61 14.14 1.10 4.46
CA SER A 61 14.65 -0.27 4.43
C SER A 61 15.02 -0.64 5.87
N GLY A 62 14.09 -1.29 6.56
CA GLY A 62 14.32 -2.02 7.81
C GLY A 62 14.46 -3.51 7.53
#